data_AF-A0A972SIG3-F1
#
_entry.id   AF-A0A972SIG3-F1
#
_cell.length_a   1.000
_cell.length_b   1.000
_cell.length_c   1.000
_cell.angle_alpha   90.00
_cell.angle_beta   90.00
_cell.angle_gamma   90.00
#
_symmetry.space_group_name_H-M   'P 1'
#
loop_
_entity.id
_entity.type
_entity.pdbx_description
1 polymer ?
#
loop_
_entity_poly.entity_id
_entity_poly.type
_entity_poly.pdbx_seq_one_letter_code
_entity_poly.pdbx_strand_id
1 'polypeptide(L)'
;MKALLVVTDNYGLDCKKAFEFLKRFLREGDGVEVLGVLEGVYLLEKTSVSLGMPVPPSAKEEAKERLVKRVRAFWDEIIGTAPPEPEVCVGPLAEELKKFTEGKRYDLVVFACYPASGLCKVVDELEANSLIIK
;
A
#
# COMPACT_ATOMS: atom_id res chain seq x y z
N MET A 1 13.75 -11.25 8.17
CA MET A 1 12.98 -10.02 8.39
C MET A 1 11.66 -10.14 7.66
N LYS A 2 10.55 -9.73 8.28
CA LYS A 2 9.24 -9.62 7.62
C LYS A 2 8.91 -8.15 7.38
N ALA A 3 8.83 -7.75 6.12
CA ALA A 3 8.53 -6.38 5.73
C ALA A 3 7.14 -6.26 5.10
N LEU A 4 6.49 -5.13 5.30
CA LEU A 4 5.23 -4.76 4.66
C LEU A 4 5.46 -3.52 3.79
N LEU A 5 5.15 -3.61 2.51
CA LEU A 5 5.07 -2.46 1.62
C LEU A 5 3.62 -1.99 1.52
N VAL A 6 3.36 -0.75 1.87
CA VAL A 6 2.03 -0.13 1.80
C VAL A 6 1.98 0.86 0.66
N VAL A 7 1.08 0.65 -0.30
CA VAL A 7 0.88 1.49 -1.49
C VAL A 7 -0.58 1.91 -1.54
N THR A 8 -0.86 3.13 -2.00
CA THR A 8 -2.24 3.61 -2.18
C THR A 8 -2.52 4.03 -3.62
N ASP A 9 -3.77 4.03 -4.04
CA ASP A 9 -4.18 4.47 -5.38
C ASP A 9 -4.08 5.99 -5.59
N ASN A 10 -4.36 6.75 -4.53
CA ASN A 10 -4.25 8.22 -4.54
C ASN A 10 -2.82 8.72 -4.36
N TYR A 11 -2.00 7.98 -3.62
CA TYR A 11 -0.64 8.38 -3.27
C TYR A 11 0.34 7.21 -3.43
N GLY A 12 1.43 7.48 -4.13
CA GLY A 12 2.55 6.56 -4.19
C GLY A 12 2.48 5.44 -5.21
N LEU A 13 1.50 5.46 -6.12
CA LEU A 13 1.51 4.59 -7.30
C LEU A 13 2.81 4.74 -8.10
N ASP A 14 3.40 5.94 -8.14
CA ASP A 14 4.66 6.22 -8.84
C ASP A 14 5.91 6.26 -7.94
N CYS A 15 5.80 5.77 -6.70
CA CYS A 15 6.85 5.89 -5.68
C CYS A 15 7.98 4.88 -5.85
N LYS A 16 8.78 4.99 -6.93
CA LYS A 16 9.95 4.11 -7.17
C LYS A 16 10.90 4.03 -5.98
N LYS A 17 11.14 5.17 -5.31
CA LYS A 17 12.01 5.25 -4.13
C LYS A 17 11.64 4.25 -3.04
N ALA A 18 10.34 3.96 -2.83
CA ALA A 18 9.93 3.01 -1.81
C ALA A 18 10.47 1.60 -2.07
N PHE A 19 10.50 1.18 -3.35
CA PHE A 19 11.06 -0.09 -3.78
C PHE A 19 12.59 -0.10 -3.70
N GLU A 20 13.24 1.03 -4.01
CA GLU A 20 14.70 1.16 -3.85
C GLU A 20 15.13 1.04 -2.39
N PHE A 21 14.42 1.70 -1.48
CA PHE A 21 14.67 1.59 -0.05
C PHE A 21 14.37 0.17 0.44
N LEU A 22 13.24 -0.40 0.06
CA LEU A 22 12.90 -1.77 0.39
C LEU A 22 14.03 -2.72 -0.03
N LYS A 23 14.51 -2.66 -1.28
CA LYS A 23 15.64 -3.48 -1.76
C LYS A 23 16.90 -3.35 -0.91
N ARG A 24 17.22 -2.16 -0.39
CA ARG A 24 18.41 -1.94 0.47
C ARG A 24 18.30 -2.65 1.82
N PHE A 25 17.09 -2.86 2.33
CA PHE A 25 16.86 -3.52 3.61
C PHE A 25 16.63 -5.02 3.47
N LEU A 26 16.18 -5.49 2.31
CA LEU A 26 15.98 -6.91 2.05
C LEU A 26 17.30 -7.69 1.97
N ARG A 27 17.32 -8.82 2.66
CA ARG A 27 18.33 -9.86 2.58
C ARG A 27 17.73 -11.13 2.00
N GLU A 28 18.60 -12.05 1.57
CA GLU A 28 18.16 -13.36 1.10
C GLU A 28 17.42 -14.13 2.22
N GLY A 29 16.20 -14.59 1.93
CA GLY A 29 15.31 -15.22 2.91
C GLY A 29 14.36 -14.27 3.64
N ASP A 30 14.40 -12.96 3.37
CA ASP A 30 13.41 -12.03 3.91
C ASP A 30 12.07 -12.15 3.18
N GLY A 31 10.99 -12.07 3.96
CA GLY A 31 9.62 -12.11 3.45
C GLY A 31 9.06 -10.71 3.29
N VAL A 32 8.48 -10.42 2.12
CA VAL A 32 7.78 -9.16 1.88
C VAL A 32 6.34 -9.43 1.48
N GLU A 33 5.44 -8.72 2.15
CA GLU A 33 4.04 -8.65 1.77
C GLU A 33 3.73 -7.24 1.26
N VAL A 34 2.79 -7.12 0.33
CA VAL A 34 2.38 -5.85 -0.25
C VAL A 34 0.90 -5.65 0.04
N LEU A 35 0.56 -4.53 0.68
CA LEU A 35 -0.81 -4.06 0.87
C LEU A 35 -1.06 -2.87 -0.06
N GLY A 36 -2.02 -3.04 -0.97
CA GLY A 36 -2.57 -1.97 -1.80
C GLY A 36 -3.88 -1.46 -1.22
N VAL A 37 -3.96 -0.19 -0.84
CA VAL A 37 -5.21 0.42 -0.32
C VAL A 37 -5.78 1.39 -1.35
N LEU A 38 -7.00 1.09 -1.81
CA LEU A 38 -7.76 1.92 -2.74
C LEU A 38 -8.58 2.97 -2.00
N GLU A 39 -7.89 3.91 -1.33
CA GLU A 39 -8.51 5.00 -0.57
C GLU A 39 -9.22 6.01 -1.49
N GLY A 40 -8.75 6.20 -2.72
CA GLY A 40 -9.40 7.01 -3.74
C GLY A 40 -10.73 6.45 -4.17
N VAL A 41 -10.80 5.14 -4.44
CA VAL A 41 -12.06 4.45 -4.71
C VAL A 41 -13.02 4.59 -3.53
N TYR A 42 -12.54 4.39 -2.30
CA TYR A 42 -13.38 4.56 -1.10
C TYR A 42 -13.96 5.99 -0.99
N LEU A 43 -13.15 7.02 -1.22
CA LEU A 43 -13.60 8.41 -1.21
C LEU A 43 -14.60 8.71 -2.33
N LEU A 44 -14.43 8.11 -3.51
CA LEU A 44 -15.37 8.22 -4.62
C LEU A 44 -16.71 7.56 -4.28
N GLU A 45 -16.71 6.36 -3.71
CA GLU A 45 -17.93 5.67 -3.25
C GLU A 45 -18.66 6.47 -2.15
N LYS A 46 -17.91 7.00 -1.18
CA LYS A 46 -18.48 7.86 -0.13
C LYS A 46 -19.12 9.12 -0.71
N THR A 47 -18.46 9.75 -1.67
CA THR A 47 -18.97 10.96 -2.35
C THR A 47 -20.20 10.63 -3.20
N SER A 48 -20.20 9.49 -3.88
CA SER A 48 -21.33 8.98 -4.65
C SER A 48 -22.59 8.81 -3.80
N VAL A 49 -22.47 8.16 -2.64
CA VAL A 49 -23.59 8.01 -1.70
C VAL A 49 -24.06 9.38 -1.17
N SER A 50 -23.13 10.29 -0.90
CA SER A 50 -23.45 11.60 -0.31
C SER A 50 -24.09 12.58 -1.30
N LEU A 51 -23.68 12.55 -2.57
CA LEU A 51 -24.09 13.51 -3.60
C LEU A 51 -24.99 12.89 -4.69
N GLY A 52 -25.26 11.60 -4.63
CA GLY A 52 -26.05 10.87 -5.64
C GLY A 52 -25.36 10.77 -7.01
N MET A 53 -24.04 10.92 -7.07
CA MET A 53 -23.28 10.84 -8.33
C MET A 53 -22.99 9.39 -8.70
N PRO A 54 -23.17 8.97 -9.96
CA PRO A 54 -22.85 7.59 -10.36
C PRO A 54 -21.34 7.35 -10.36
N VAL A 55 -20.90 6.27 -9.71
CA VAL A 55 -19.54 5.73 -9.84
C VAL A 55 -19.55 4.61 -10.87
N PRO A 56 -18.65 4.62 -11.86
CA PRO A 56 -18.55 3.51 -12.79
C PRO A 56 -18.29 2.19 -12.03
N PRO A 57 -19.04 1.11 -12.30
CA PRO A 57 -18.81 -0.17 -11.64
C PRO A 57 -17.42 -0.74 -11.92
N SER A 58 -16.77 -0.31 -13.00
CA SER A 58 -15.39 -0.68 -13.36
C SER A 58 -14.32 0.07 -12.57
N ALA A 59 -14.65 1.18 -11.90
CA ALA A 59 -13.65 2.05 -11.27
C ALA A 59 -12.77 1.30 -10.24
N LYS A 60 -13.39 0.38 -9.49
CA LYS A 60 -12.69 -0.46 -8.51
C LYS A 60 -11.71 -1.43 -9.18
N GLU A 61 -12.16 -2.16 -10.20
CA GLU A 61 -11.32 -3.14 -10.90
C GLU A 61 -10.20 -2.44 -11.66
N GLU A 62 -10.48 -1.33 -12.34
CA GLU A 62 -9.46 -0.52 -13.03
C GLU A 62 -8.40 0.04 -12.06
N ALA A 63 -8.80 0.47 -10.86
CA ALA A 63 -7.88 0.95 -9.84
C ALA A 63 -7.00 -0.20 -9.30
N LYS A 64 -7.61 -1.36 -9.04
CA LYS A 64 -6.90 -2.57 -8.61
C LYS A 64 -5.87 -3.03 -9.65
N GLU A 65 -6.28 -3.16 -10.90
CA GLU A 65 -5.39 -3.56 -12.01
C GLU A 65 -4.22 -2.60 -12.16
N ARG A 66 -4.48 -1.29 -12.08
CA ARG A 66 -3.46 -0.25 -12.18
C ARG A 66 -2.45 -0.34 -11.05
N LEU A 67 -2.90 -0.52 -9.81
CA LEU A 67 -2.04 -0.68 -8.64
C LEU A 67 -1.18 -1.95 -8.78
N VAL A 68 -1.79 -3.09 -9.06
CA VAL A 68 -1.08 -4.38 -9.19
C VAL A 68 -0.05 -4.31 -10.33
N LYS A 69 -0.45 -3.79 -11.49
CA LYS A 69 0.45 -3.62 -12.64
C LYS A 69 1.65 -2.74 -12.28
N ARG A 70 1.43 -1.66 -11.53
CA ARG A 70 2.48 -0.72 -11.17
C ARG A 70 3.43 -1.29 -10.12
N VAL A 71 2.90 -1.97 -9.10
CA VAL A 71 3.71 -2.69 -8.10
C VAL A 71 4.58 -3.73 -8.80
N ARG A 72 4.01 -4.56 -9.68
CA ARG A 72 4.78 -5.57 -10.42
C ARG A 72 5.86 -4.95 -11.29
N ALA A 73 5.52 -3.89 -12.04
CA ALA A 73 6.49 -3.19 -12.88
C ALA A 73 7.70 -2.67 -12.08
N PHE A 74 7.48 -2.06 -10.92
CA PHE A 74 8.58 -1.60 -10.06
C PHE A 74 9.31 -2.74 -9.36
N TRP A 75 8.62 -3.81 -9.02
CA TRP A 75 9.24 -5.00 -8.46
C TRP A 75 10.22 -5.61 -9.45
N ASP A 76 9.78 -5.81 -10.70
CA ASP A 76 10.61 -6.38 -11.78
C ASP A 76 11.78 -5.45 -12.12
N GLU A 77 11.54 -4.14 -12.21
CA GLU A 77 12.58 -3.14 -12.53
C GLU A 77 13.64 -3.02 -11.42
N ILE A 78 13.23 -3.04 -10.15
CA ILE A 78 14.11 -2.67 -9.03
C ILE A 78 14.55 -3.90 -8.25
N ILE A 79 13.63 -4.73 -7.79
CA ILE A 79 13.93 -5.88 -6.92
C ILE A 79 14.43 -7.07 -7.74
N GLY A 80 13.78 -7.37 -8.86
CA GLY A 80 14.23 -8.39 -9.82
C GLY A 80 14.02 -9.84 -9.36
N THR A 81 13.17 -10.05 -8.35
CA THR A 81 12.71 -11.39 -7.91
C THR A 81 11.23 -11.58 -8.26
N ALA A 82 10.69 -12.78 -8.03
CA ALA A 82 9.26 -13.01 -8.18
C ALA A 82 8.48 -12.03 -7.26
N PRO A 83 7.59 -11.18 -7.80
CA PRO A 83 6.82 -10.25 -7.00
C PRO A 83 5.84 -11.00 -6.09
N PRO A 84 5.70 -10.61 -4.81
CA PRO A 84 4.58 -11.07 -4.00
C PRO A 84 3.28 -10.56 -4.60
N GLU A 85 2.22 -11.35 -4.48
CA GLU A 85 0.89 -10.92 -4.92
C GLU A 85 0.39 -9.82 -3.98
N PRO A 86 0.05 -8.63 -4.50
CA PRO A 86 -0.48 -7.56 -3.66
C PRO A 86 -1.87 -7.90 -3.14
N GLU A 87 -2.08 -7.81 -1.82
CA GLU A 87 -3.42 -7.83 -1.26
C GLU A 87 -4.03 -6.44 -1.42
N VAL A 88 -5.16 -6.35 -2.12
CA VAL A 88 -5.78 -5.06 -2.47
C VAL A 88 -7.12 -4.90 -1.77
N CYS A 89 -7.25 -3.85 -0.97
CA CYS A 89 -8.43 -3.53 -0.17
C CYS A 89 -9.00 -2.15 -0.54
N VAL A 90 -10.28 -1.92 -0.26
CA VAL A 90 -10.95 -0.63 -0.44
C VAL A 90 -11.36 -0.14 0.95
N GLY A 91 -10.86 1.03 1.36
CA GLY A 91 -11.18 1.62 2.66
C GLY A 91 -10.18 2.67 3.11
N PRO A 92 -10.37 3.25 4.31
CA PRO A 92 -9.39 4.13 4.94
C PRO A 92 -8.09 3.39 5.24
N LEU A 93 -6.93 4.01 4.95
CA LEU A 93 -5.61 3.39 5.14
C LEU A 93 -5.42 2.82 6.55
N ALA A 94 -5.77 3.59 7.58
CA ALA A 94 -5.58 3.21 8.97
C ALA A 94 -6.38 1.95 9.36
N GLU A 95 -7.61 1.83 8.87
CA GLU A 95 -8.48 0.70 9.19
C GLU A 95 -8.03 -0.57 8.46
N GLU A 96 -7.75 -0.46 7.17
CA GLU A 96 -7.32 -1.59 6.35
C GLU A 96 -5.94 -2.10 6.76
N LEU A 97 -5.03 -1.20 7.13
CA LEU A 97 -3.72 -1.60 7.64
C LEU A 97 -3.84 -2.33 8.98
N LYS A 98 -4.71 -1.86 9.89
CA LYS A 98 -4.96 -2.54 11.16
C LYS A 98 -5.52 -3.95 10.96
N LYS A 99 -6.52 -4.12 10.09
CA LYS A 99 -7.07 -5.44 9.72
C LYS A 99 -6.00 -6.34 9.11
N PHE A 100 -5.21 -5.80 8.18
CA PHE A 100 -4.19 -6.57 7.46
C PHE A 100 -3.06 -7.06 8.38
N THR A 101 -2.68 -6.24 9.36
CA THR A 101 -1.61 -6.52 10.32
C THR A 101 -2.08 -7.31 11.54
N GLU A 102 -3.38 -7.54 11.71
CA GLU A 102 -3.93 -8.28 12.85
C GLU A 102 -3.38 -9.72 12.89
N GLY A 103 -2.77 -10.08 14.02
CA GLY A 103 -2.12 -11.39 14.20
C GLY A 103 -0.83 -11.60 13.38
N LYS A 104 -0.35 -10.58 12.68
CA LYS A 104 0.91 -10.62 11.92
C LYS A 104 1.93 -9.66 12.53
N ARG A 105 3.16 -10.13 12.73
CA ARG A 105 4.26 -9.29 13.21
C ARG A 105 5.17 -8.91 12.05
N TYR A 106 5.38 -7.61 11.86
CA TYR A 106 6.32 -7.07 10.89
C TYR A 106 7.48 -6.40 11.61
N ASP A 107 8.68 -6.52 11.05
CA ASP A 107 9.87 -5.84 11.54
C ASP A 107 9.96 -4.41 10.95
N LEU A 108 9.45 -4.23 9.73
CA LEU A 108 9.51 -3.00 8.96
C LEU A 108 8.22 -2.80 8.14
N VAL A 109 7.63 -1.61 8.22
CA VAL A 109 6.53 -1.16 7.36
C VAL A 109 7.02 0.02 6.53
N VAL A 110 6.95 -0.10 5.21
CA VAL A 110 7.38 0.93 4.25
C VAL A 110 6.14 1.58 3.66
N PHE A 111 5.95 2.86 3.92
CA PHE A 111 4.85 3.65 3.35
C PHE A 111 5.33 4.35 2.07
N ALA A 112 4.75 3.97 0.94
CA ALA A 112 5.12 4.51 -0.37
C ALA A 112 4.47 5.87 -0.61
N CYS A 113 5.23 6.96 -0.42
CA CYS A 113 4.84 8.34 -0.78
C CYS A 113 3.47 8.80 -0.25
N TYR A 114 3.00 8.20 0.86
CA TYR A 114 1.79 8.65 1.54
C TYR A 114 2.11 9.86 2.42
N PRO A 115 1.23 10.88 2.50
CA PRO A 115 1.47 12.06 3.31
C PRO A 115 1.74 11.71 4.79
N ALA A 116 2.92 12.07 5.29
CA ALA A 116 3.35 11.77 6.65
C ALA A 116 2.38 12.30 7.74
N SER A 117 1.69 13.41 7.47
CA SER A 117 0.68 13.99 8.36
C SER A 117 -0.49 13.04 8.63
N GLY A 118 -0.84 12.17 7.68
CA GLY A 118 -1.90 11.18 7.84
C GLY A 118 -1.46 9.90 8.56
N LEU A 119 -0.16 9.71 8.79
CA LEU A 119 0.41 8.48 9.33
C LEU A 119 0.72 8.53 10.82
N CYS A 120 0.71 9.71 11.46
CA CYS A 120 1.20 9.86 12.83
C CYS A 120 0.52 8.89 13.82
N LYS A 121 -0.82 8.80 13.76
CA LYS A 121 -1.58 7.89 14.62
C LYS A 121 -1.38 6.42 14.23
N VAL A 122 -1.26 6.15 12.94
CA VAL A 122 -1.07 4.79 12.41
C VAL A 122 0.27 4.21 12.84
N VAL A 123 1.34 5.01 12.77
CA VAL A 123 2.68 4.59 13.17
C VAL A 123 2.78 4.34 14.66
N ASP A 124 2.09 5.13 15.49
CA ASP A 124 2.06 4.95 16.95
C ASP A 124 1.33 3.66 17.36
N GLU A 125 0.33 3.24 16.60
CA GLU A 125 -0.43 1.99 16.82
C GLU A 125 0.27 0.74 16.26
N LEU A 126 1.29 0.90 15.39
CA LEU A 126 2.02 -0.21 14.80
C LEU A 126 3.20 -0.64 15.67
N GLU A 127 3.24 -1.91 16.07
CA GLU A 127 4.38 -2.51 16.76
C GLU A 127 5.54 -2.89 15.79
N ALA A 128 5.85 -2.00 14.84
CA ALA A 128 6.86 -2.22 13.80
C ALA A 128 7.62 -0.92 13.46
N ASN A 129 8.87 -1.05 13.02
CA ASN A 129 9.60 0.11 12.52
C ASN A 129 8.92 0.65 11.27
N SER A 130 8.65 1.95 11.22
CA SER A 130 7.95 2.57 10.10
C SER A 130 8.89 3.45 9.29
N LEU A 131 9.00 3.17 8.00
CA LEU A 131 9.76 3.96 7.03
C LEU A 131 8.80 4.72 6.13
N ILE A 132 8.75 6.04 6.28
CA ILE A 132 7.90 6.93 5.48
C ILE A 132 8.73 7.53 4.35
N ILE A 133 8.40 7.17 3.11
CA ILE A 133 9.08 7.68 1.91
C ILE A 133 8.31 8.89 1.38
N LYS A 134 9.03 9.94 0.97
CA LYS A 134 8.50 11.18 0.39
C LYS A 134 8.88 11.33 -1.08
#